data_AF-A0A800BPD9-F1
#
_entry.id   AF-A0A800BPD9-F1
#
_cell.length_a   1.000
_cell.length_b   1.000
_cell.length_c   1.000
_cell.angle_alpha   90.00
_cell.angle_beta   90.00
_cell.angle_gamma   90.00
#
_symmetry.space_group_name_H-M   'P 1'
#
loop_
_entity.id
_entity.type
_entity.pdbx_description
1 polymer ?
#
loop_
_entity_poly.entity_id
_entity_poly.type
_entity_poly.pdbx_seq_one_letter_code
_entity_poly.pdbx_strand_id
1 'polypeptide(L)'
;MRKAKFGCLTGTYALNVTMGCGFSCVYCYARGYTNAPPKGKVYLFTNLPYLLTKTLDGIHRRVRPDYVVLNTASDCFQDHPDILNITYQVMEVLLSRGIGISFLTKGYIPDRFMGLFKRYCHHIMAQVGLVSLSEKYWKTFEPGAARPQERLENISRLKDMGVIPQVRMDPIIPFITDTEKDIDEMFKRLRSLDVKSVSLSYLHLRPAIMDHLKRELPSIYKKLVESLFQGQKWTHVGTSTKTKLVPLGLRKKGYQRIKSMADRYGISTFICACKNPDLKGSICISGQIASHFRPKGALRDEQLSLFC
;
A
#
# COMPACT_ATOMS: atom_id res chain seq x y z
N MET A 1 12.83 -15.27 -2.84
CA MET A 1 11.45 -14.75 -3.01
C MET A 1 10.47 -15.76 -2.41
N ARG A 2 9.43 -15.33 -1.70
CA ARG A 2 8.40 -16.23 -1.13
C ARG A 2 7.03 -15.81 -1.64
N LYS A 3 6.11 -16.77 -1.74
CA LYS A 3 4.70 -16.47 -2.03
C LYS A 3 4.07 -15.86 -0.77
N ALA A 4 3.40 -14.72 -0.92
CA ALA A 4 2.62 -14.12 0.15
C ALA A 4 1.51 -15.09 0.57
N LYS A 5 1.22 -15.14 1.87
CA LYS A 5 0.16 -15.95 2.48
C LYS A 5 -1.00 -15.10 3.01
N PHE A 6 -1.11 -13.85 2.55
CA PHE A 6 -2.03 -12.88 3.14
C PHE A 6 -2.91 -12.14 2.15
N GLY A 7 -4.19 -12.04 2.56
CA GLY A 7 -5.23 -11.28 1.88
C GLY A 7 -5.29 -11.55 0.38
N CYS A 8 -5.47 -10.49 -0.39
CA CYS A 8 -5.54 -10.55 -1.85
C CYS A 8 -4.20 -10.88 -2.54
N LEU A 9 -3.07 -10.93 -1.82
CA LEU A 9 -1.77 -11.25 -2.41
C LEU A 9 -1.41 -12.73 -2.29
N THR A 10 -2.27 -13.54 -1.66
CA THR A 10 -2.02 -14.97 -1.45
C THR A 10 -1.59 -15.66 -2.75
N GLY A 11 -0.42 -16.31 -2.73
CA GLY A 11 0.17 -17.00 -3.88
C GLY A 11 1.10 -16.14 -4.76
N THR A 12 1.11 -14.82 -4.59
CA THR A 12 1.96 -13.89 -5.35
C THR A 12 3.34 -13.77 -4.72
N TYR A 13 4.39 -13.64 -5.52
CA TYR A 13 5.73 -13.40 -4.98
C TYR A 13 5.84 -11.98 -4.44
N ALA A 14 6.34 -11.85 -3.20
CA ALA A 14 6.59 -10.57 -2.57
C ALA A 14 8.03 -10.46 -2.06
N LEU A 15 8.54 -9.24 -2.03
CA LEU A 15 9.90 -8.93 -1.60
C LEU A 15 9.92 -7.57 -0.88
N ASN A 16 10.47 -7.52 0.34
CA ASN A 16 10.74 -6.26 1.02
C ASN A 16 12.25 -5.97 0.92
N VAL A 17 12.62 -4.75 0.53
CA VAL A 17 14.02 -4.30 0.55
C VAL A 17 14.50 -3.93 1.96
N THR A 18 13.56 -3.52 2.81
CA THR A 18 13.81 -3.15 4.20
C THR A 18 12.87 -3.89 5.15
N MET A 19 13.33 -4.07 6.37
CA MET A 19 12.48 -4.35 7.53
C MET A 19 12.34 -3.06 8.33
N GLY A 20 11.11 -2.59 8.51
CA GLY A 20 10.82 -1.24 8.97
C GLY A 20 10.68 -0.23 7.83
N CYS A 21 10.18 0.95 8.17
CA CYS A 21 9.93 2.05 7.23
C CYS A 21 10.20 3.40 7.91
N GLY A 22 10.90 4.31 7.22
CA GLY A 22 11.22 5.67 7.72
C GLY A 22 10.02 6.61 7.87
N PHE A 23 8.90 6.35 7.19
CA PHE A 23 7.75 7.27 7.08
C PHE A 23 6.88 7.42 8.34
N SER A 24 7.15 6.64 9.39
CA SER A 24 6.56 6.80 10.72
C SER A 24 5.04 7.02 10.80
N CYS A 25 4.25 6.53 9.82
CA CYS A 25 2.80 6.75 9.82
C CYS A 25 2.17 6.18 11.10
N VAL A 26 1.31 6.96 11.75
CA VAL A 26 0.74 6.62 13.07
C VAL A 26 -0.20 5.42 13.01
N TYR A 27 -0.82 5.19 11.84
CA TYR A 27 -1.74 4.10 11.59
C TYR A 27 -1.06 2.85 10.97
N CYS A 28 0.27 2.84 10.84
CA CYS A 28 0.99 1.82 10.07
C CYS A 28 0.84 0.43 10.71
N TYR A 29 0.23 -0.50 9.97
CA TYR A 29 0.06 -1.87 10.43
C TYR A 29 1.38 -2.64 10.53
N ALA A 30 2.38 -2.30 9.71
CA ALA A 30 3.64 -3.04 9.64
C ALA A 30 4.47 -2.88 10.92
N ARG A 31 4.25 -1.80 11.67
CA ARG A 31 4.84 -1.59 13.00
C ARG A 31 4.34 -2.57 14.06
N GLY A 32 3.24 -3.26 13.77
CA GLY A 32 2.66 -4.29 14.63
C GLY A 32 3.13 -5.71 14.37
N TYR A 33 4.05 -5.92 13.42
CA TYR A 33 4.64 -7.23 13.21
C TYR A 33 5.65 -7.56 14.31
N THR A 34 5.74 -8.83 14.68
CA THR A 34 6.62 -9.31 15.76
C THR A 34 8.09 -8.95 15.53
N ASN A 35 8.53 -8.95 14.27
CA ASN A 35 9.87 -8.58 13.84
C ASN A 35 9.99 -7.11 13.40
N ALA A 36 8.97 -6.28 13.62
CA ALA A 36 9.05 -4.87 13.29
C ALA A 36 10.15 -4.21 14.14
N PRO A 37 11.07 -3.46 13.53
CA PRO A 37 12.06 -2.72 14.29
C PRO A 37 11.38 -1.63 15.15
N PRO A 38 12.05 -1.15 16.22
CA PRO A 38 11.60 0.02 16.95
C PRO A 38 11.37 1.22 16.01
N LYS A 39 10.45 2.12 16.40
CA LYS A 39 10.19 3.36 15.64
C LYS A 39 11.51 4.11 15.39
N GLY A 40 11.70 4.58 14.16
CA GLY A 40 12.91 5.28 13.73
C GLY A 40 14.08 4.37 13.35
N LYS A 41 13.95 3.04 13.50
CA LYS A 41 14.95 2.07 13.02
C LYS A 41 14.46 1.37 11.76
N VAL A 42 15.37 1.21 10.80
CA VAL A 42 15.14 0.47 9.55
C VAL A 42 16.34 -0.44 9.32
N TYR A 43 16.08 -1.70 9.02
CA TYR A 43 17.11 -2.65 8.61
C TYR A 43 17.07 -2.83 7.10
N LEU A 44 18.19 -2.55 6.43
CA LEU A 44 18.35 -2.68 4.98
C LEU A 44 18.97 -4.03 4.63
N PHE A 45 18.37 -4.75 3.69
CA PHE A 45 18.93 -6.01 3.19
C PHE A 45 19.91 -5.73 2.05
N THR A 46 21.16 -5.37 2.39
CA THR A 46 22.17 -4.90 1.43
C THR A 46 22.59 -5.95 0.39
N ASN A 47 22.61 -7.23 0.76
CA ASN A 47 22.94 -8.33 -0.15
C ASN A 47 21.77 -8.79 -1.03
N LEU A 48 20.61 -8.14 -0.93
CA LEU A 48 19.38 -8.56 -1.61
C LEU A 48 19.51 -8.58 -3.15
N PRO A 49 20.11 -7.58 -3.82
CA PRO A 49 20.28 -7.62 -5.28
C PRO A 49 21.11 -8.82 -5.71
N TYR A 50 22.22 -9.09 -5.03
CA TYR A 50 23.08 -10.24 -5.30
C TYR A 50 22.35 -11.58 -5.12
N LEU A 51 21.66 -11.76 -3.98
CA LEU A 51 20.90 -12.98 -3.73
C LEU A 51 19.75 -13.15 -4.73
N LEU A 52 19.12 -12.06 -5.13
CA LEU A 52 18.06 -12.05 -6.13
C LEU A 52 18.60 -12.48 -7.50
N THR A 53 19.72 -11.91 -7.95
CA THR A 53 20.43 -12.32 -9.18
C THR A 53 20.79 -13.80 -9.14
N LYS A 54 21.43 -14.28 -8.07
CA LYS A 54 21.79 -15.71 -7.93
C LYS A 54 20.55 -16.62 -7.98
N THR A 55 19.48 -16.24 -7.26
CA THR A 55 18.20 -16.97 -7.29
C THR A 55 17.59 -16.95 -8.69
N LEU A 56 17.71 -15.82 -9.38
CA LEU A 56 17.20 -15.57 -10.71
C LEU A 56 18.20 -15.87 -11.83
N ASP A 57 19.29 -16.58 -11.61
CA ASP A 57 20.20 -17.02 -12.67
C ASP A 57 20.60 -18.51 -12.49
N GLY A 58 20.29 -19.12 -11.33
CA GLY A 58 20.62 -20.51 -11.04
C GLY A 58 20.00 -21.56 -11.99
N ILE A 59 20.71 -22.68 -12.16
CA ILE A 59 20.47 -23.73 -13.17
C ILE A 59 19.21 -24.58 -12.90
N HIS A 60 18.74 -24.70 -11.65
CA HIS A 60 17.62 -25.60 -11.27
C HIS A 60 16.23 -24.93 -11.27
N ARG A 61 15.95 -23.98 -12.17
CA ARG A 61 14.75 -23.14 -12.07
C ARG A 61 13.48 -23.84 -12.55
N ARG A 62 12.58 -24.14 -11.61
CA ARG A 62 11.20 -24.56 -11.92
C ARG A 62 10.19 -23.42 -11.98
N VAL A 63 10.46 -22.23 -11.43
CA VAL A 63 9.48 -21.11 -11.44
C VAL A 63 10.17 -19.74 -11.51
N ARG A 64 9.92 -18.98 -12.57
CA ARG A 64 10.13 -17.52 -12.63
C ARG A 64 8.77 -16.85 -12.46
N PRO A 65 8.60 -15.89 -11.54
CA PRO A 65 7.35 -15.14 -11.44
C PRO A 65 7.22 -14.16 -12.61
N ASP A 66 6.01 -13.97 -13.11
CA ASP A 66 5.75 -12.88 -14.07
C ASP A 66 5.78 -11.52 -13.36
N TYR A 67 5.38 -11.47 -12.08
CA TYR A 67 5.35 -10.26 -11.27
C TYR A 67 5.82 -10.49 -9.84
N VAL A 68 6.48 -9.47 -9.27
CA VAL A 68 6.84 -9.39 -7.86
C VAL A 68 6.23 -8.15 -7.21
N VAL A 69 5.56 -8.32 -6.06
CA VAL A 69 5.06 -7.21 -5.26
C VAL A 69 6.16 -6.74 -4.30
N LEU A 70 6.56 -5.49 -4.45
CA LEU A 70 7.62 -4.88 -3.66
C LEU A 70 7.06 -4.19 -2.41
N ASN A 71 7.80 -4.37 -1.32
CA ASN A 71 7.69 -3.66 -0.06
C ASN A 71 6.26 -3.69 0.56
N THR A 72 5.67 -4.88 0.70
CA THR A 72 4.35 -5.07 1.31
C THR A 72 4.30 -4.74 2.81
N ALA A 73 5.43 -4.54 3.46
CA ALA A 73 5.54 -4.16 4.89
C ALA A 73 6.48 -2.96 5.12
N SER A 74 6.86 -2.25 4.05
CA SER A 74 7.68 -1.05 4.09
C SER A 74 7.34 -0.15 2.90
N ASP A 75 8.25 0.72 2.46
CA ASP A 75 8.07 1.51 1.23
C ASP A 75 9.34 1.42 0.36
N CYS A 76 9.17 1.43 -0.97
CA CYS A 76 10.27 1.39 -1.92
C CYS A 76 11.09 2.69 -1.93
N PHE A 77 10.44 3.83 -1.71
CA PHE A 77 11.03 5.15 -1.92
C PHE A 77 11.20 5.91 -0.60
N GLN A 78 11.73 5.21 0.40
CA GLN A 78 12.17 5.86 1.64
C GLN A 78 13.33 6.79 1.32
N ASP A 79 13.29 8.01 1.83
CA ASP A 79 14.28 9.06 1.54
C ASP A 79 15.60 8.79 2.28
N HIS A 80 16.33 7.77 1.82
CA HIS A 80 17.65 7.40 2.30
C HIS A 80 18.47 6.86 1.11
N PRO A 81 19.66 7.41 0.83
CA PRO A 81 20.46 7.05 -0.35
C PRO A 81 20.69 5.54 -0.52
N ASP A 82 21.08 4.85 0.56
CA ASP A 82 21.33 3.40 0.51
C ASP A 82 20.08 2.58 0.23
N ILE A 83 18.94 2.93 0.85
CA ILE A 83 17.66 2.24 0.61
C ILE A 83 17.24 2.44 -0.84
N LEU A 84 17.33 3.67 -1.35
CA LEU A 84 17.02 3.97 -2.73
C LEU A 84 17.98 3.22 -3.68
N ASN A 85 19.27 3.08 -3.33
CA ASN A 85 20.26 2.41 -4.18
C ASN A 85 19.95 0.91 -4.30
N ILE A 86 19.74 0.23 -3.17
CA ILE A 86 19.37 -1.18 -3.17
C ILE A 86 18.01 -1.40 -3.85
N THR A 87 17.04 -0.53 -3.61
CA THR A 87 15.72 -0.63 -4.27
C THR A 87 15.84 -0.50 -5.78
N TYR A 88 16.66 0.44 -6.27
CA TYR A 88 16.92 0.59 -7.71
C TYR A 88 17.52 -0.69 -8.30
N GLN A 89 18.57 -1.24 -7.67
CA GLN A 89 19.22 -2.47 -8.13
C GLN A 89 18.26 -3.68 -8.14
N VAL A 90 17.42 -3.81 -7.10
CA VAL A 90 16.39 -4.87 -7.06
C VAL A 90 15.39 -4.73 -8.20
N MET A 91 14.89 -3.51 -8.46
CA MET A 91 13.96 -3.26 -9.57
C MET A 91 14.62 -3.54 -10.92
N GLU A 92 15.87 -3.13 -11.12
CA GLU A 92 16.62 -3.36 -12.35
C GLU A 92 16.87 -4.86 -12.61
N VAL A 93 17.24 -5.62 -11.58
CA VAL A 93 17.44 -7.09 -11.68
C VAL A 93 16.16 -7.80 -12.11
N LEU A 94 15.00 -7.39 -11.58
CA LEU A 94 13.70 -7.95 -11.94
C LEU A 94 13.31 -7.58 -13.37
N LEU A 95 13.31 -6.29 -13.69
CA LEU A 95 12.83 -5.76 -14.96
C LEU A 95 13.68 -6.21 -16.15
N SER A 96 15.01 -6.23 -16.00
CA SER A 96 15.93 -6.75 -17.03
C SER A 96 15.72 -8.23 -17.37
N ARG A 97 15.03 -8.99 -16.52
CA ARG A 97 14.68 -10.40 -16.74
C ARG A 97 13.23 -10.59 -17.18
N GLY A 98 12.54 -9.52 -17.55
CA GLY A 98 11.13 -9.53 -17.95
C GLY A 98 10.16 -9.77 -16.80
N ILE A 99 10.62 -9.66 -15.54
CA ILE A 99 9.77 -9.82 -14.36
C ILE A 99 9.19 -8.46 -14.00
N GLY A 100 7.87 -8.34 -14.09
CA GLY A 100 7.16 -7.14 -13.72
C GLY A 100 7.21 -6.85 -12.22
N ILE A 101 6.99 -5.58 -11.87
CA ILE A 101 6.97 -5.13 -10.49
C ILE A 101 5.66 -4.45 -10.16
N SER A 102 5.17 -4.67 -8.95
CA SER A 102 4.06 -3.91 -8.38
C SER A 102 4.49 -3.28 -7.07
N PHE A 103 4.19 -2.00 -6.87
CA PHE A 103 4.48 -1.31 -5.62
C PHE A 103 3.35 -0.36 -5.25
N LEU A 104 3.21 -0.10 -3.95
CA LEU A 104 2.42 0.99 -3.40
C LEU A 104 3.39 1.91 -2.67
N THR A 105 3.37 3.21 -2.95
CA THR A 105 4.24 4.16 -2.26
C THR A 105 3.53 5.38 -1.71
N LYS A 106 4.04 5.89 -0.58
CA LYS A 106 3.79 7.24 -0.05
C LYS A 106 5.03 8.14 -0.11
N GLY A 107 6.13 7.67 -0.70
CA GLY A 107 7.38 8.39 -0.89
C GLY A 107 7.44 9.18 -2.20
N TYR A 108 8.47 9.99 -2.36
CA TYR A 108 8.79 10.67 -3.62
C TYR A 108 9.63 9.73 -4.47
N ILE A 109 9.33 9.62 -5.76
CA ILE A 109 10.06 8.74 -6.69
C ILE A 109 11.18 9.56 -7.34
N PRO A 110 12.47 9.26 -7.09
CA PRO A 110 13.58 10.01 -7.69
C PRO A 110 13.68 9.84 -9.21
N ASP A 111 14.26 10.81 -9.91
CA ASP A 111 14.32 10.84 -11.39
C ASP A 111 14.96 9.60 -12.02
N ARG A 112 15.98 9.03 -11.40
CA ARG A 112 16.61 7.80 -11.91
C ARG A 112 15.61 6.64 -12.03
N PHE A 113 14.64 6.56 -11.12
CA PHE A 113 13.59 5.54 -11.18
C PHE A 113 12.59 5.83 -12.30
N MET A 114 12.28 7.11 -12.58
CA MET A 114 11.47 7.47 -13.73
C MET A 114 12.14 7.04 -15.04
N GLY A 115 13.46 7.24 -15.17
CA GLY A 115 14.24 6.74 -16.30
C GLY A 115 14.18 5.22 -16.44
N LEU A 116 14.23 4.48 -15.33
CA LEU A 116 14.04 3.02 -15.33
C LEU A 116 12.62 2.64 -15.75
N PHE A 117 11.60 3.29 -15.20
CA PHE A 117 10.20 2.98 -15.48
C PHE A 117 9.81 3.27 -16.93
N LYS A 118 10.37 4.31 -17.54
CA LYS A 118 10.18 4.61 -18.97
C LYS A 118 10.59 3.43 -19.86
N ARG A 119 11.73 2.79 -19.55
CA ARG A 119 12.25 1.65 -20.33
C ARG A 119 11.38 0.40 -20.20
N TYR A 120 10.66 0.25 -19.09
CA TYR A 120 9.92 -0.96 -18.74
C TYR A 120 8.45 -0.69 -18.43
N CYS A 121 7.84 0.36 -18.97
CA CYS A 121 6.54 0.88 -18.54
C CYS A 121 5.42 -0.19 -18.49
N HIS A 122 5.41 -1.12 -19.45
CA HIS A 122 4.46 -2.24 -19.51
C HIS A 122 4.63 -3.30 -18.41
N HIS A 123 5.72 -3.27 -17.66
CA HIS A 123 6.04 -4.17 -16.56
C HIS A 123 5.86 -3.50 -15.19
N ILE A 124 5.36 -2.25 -15.13
CA ILE A 124 5.19 -1.49 -13.90
C ILE A 124 3.71 -1.39 -13.52
N MET A 125 3.38 -1.88 -12.33
CA MET A 125 2.07 -1.69 -11.68
C MET A 125 2.22 -0.79 -10.45
N ALA A 126 2.13 0.53 -10.65
CA ALA A 126 2.32 1.52 -9.60
C ALA A 126 1.01 1.91 -8.91
N GLN A 127 1.04 1.98 -7.57
CA GLN A 127 0.03 2.64 -6.76
C GLN A 127 0.65 3.78 -5.95
N VAL A 128 -0.05 4.92 -5.87
CA VAL A 128 0.32 6.06 -5.03
C VAL A 128 -0.68 6.18 -3.88
N GLY A 129 -0.20 6.10 -2.65
CA GLY A 129 -0.99 6.26 -1.44
C GLY A 129 -1.26 7.74 -1.15
N LEU A 130 -2.49 8.18 -1.38
CA LEU A 130 -2.90 9.58 -1.19
C LEU A 130 -4.34 9.60 -0.67
N VAL A 131 -4.52 10.05 0.57
CA VAL A 131 -5.85 10.06 1.23
C VAL A 131 -6.29 11.44 1.70
N SER A 132 -5.36 12.40 1.80
CA SER A 132 -5.65 13.80 2.10
C SER A 132 -4.64 14.70 1.41
N LEU A 133 -5.09 15.88 0.98
CA LEU A 133 -4.22 16.96 0.49
C LEU A 133 -3.79 17.93 1.60
N SER A 134 -4.32 17.74 2.83
CA SER A 134 -4.04 18.60 3.97
C SER A 134 -2.63 18.43 4.50
N GLU A 135 -1.86 19.52 4.57
CA GLU A 135 -0.54 19.54 5.21
C GLU A 135 -0.64 19.21 6.71
N LYS A 136 -1.74 19.63 7.38
CA LYS A 136 -2.00 19.29 8.78
C LYS A 136 -2.18 17.78 8.96
N TYR A 137 -2.93 17.13 8.05
CA TYR A 137 -3.05 15.68 8.06
C TYR A 137 -1.68 15.02 7.88
N TRP A 138 -0.92 15.43 6.86
CA TRP A 138 0.40 14.87 6.57
C TRP A 138 1.35 14.96 7.78
N LYS A 139 1.50 16.14 8.39
CA LYS A 139 2.34 16.34 9.59
C LYS A 139 1.91 15.45 10.76
N THR A 140 0.61 15.21 10.91
CA THR A 140 0.06 14.47 12.06
C THR A 140 0.08 12.96 11.86
N PHE A 141 -0.34 12.48 10.68
CA PHE A 141 -0.63 11.06 10.45
C PHE A 141 0.44 10.34 9.64
N GLU A 142 1.19 11.05 8.80
CA GLU A 142 2.18 10.48 7.88
C GLU A 142 3.55 11.19 7.96
N PRO A 143 4.09 11.47 9.16
CA PRO A 143 5.32 12.25 9.30
C PRO A 143 6.52 11.50 8.73
N GLY A 144 7.14 12.05 7.70
CA GLY A 144 8.32 11.48 7.03
C GLY A 144 8.00 10.74 5.73
N ALA A 145 6.72 10.52 5.41
CA ALA A 145 6.33 10.24 4.03
C ALA A 145 6.45 11.52 3.17
N ALA A 146 6.45 11.37 1.84
CA ALA A 146 6.42 12.53 0.95
C ALA A 146 5.15 13.37 1.15
N ARG A 147 5.25 14.67 0.94
CA ARG A 147 4.14 15.62 1.04
C ARG A 147 3.06 15.27 0.00
N PRO A 148 1.79 15.61 0.24
CA PRO A 148 0.71 15.34 -0.72
C PRO A 148 1.01 15.86 -2.13
N GLN A 149 1.64 17.03 -2.24
CA GLN A 149 2.03 17.62 -3.53
C GLN A 149 3.07 16.78 -4.28
N GLU A 150 4.08 16.24 -3.60
CA GLU A 150 5.09 15.35 -4.19
C GLU A 150 4.47 14.03 -4.67
N ARG A 151 3.43 13.55 -3.96
CA ARG A 151 2.68 12.36 -4.39
C ARG A 151 1.82 12.63 -5.60
N LEU A 152 1.22 13.82 -5.71
CA LEU A 152 0.53 14.27 -6.92
C LEU A 152 1.50 14.42 -8.10
N GLU A 153 2.70 14.92 -7.84
CA GLU A 153 3.76 15.01 -8.83
C GLU A 153 4.21 13.62 -9.33
N ASN A 154 4.37 12.64 -8.43
CA ASN A 154 4.63 11.25 -8.83
C ASN A 154 3.56 10.72 -9.78
N ILE A 155 2.27 11.03 -9.54
CA ILE A 155 1.18 10.60 -10.42
C ILE A 155 1.39 11.17 -11.84
N SER A 156 1.71 12.46 -11.95
CA SER A 156 2.00 13.09 -13.25
C SER A 156 3.21 12.45 -13.92
N ARG A 157 4.34 12.38 -13.22
CA ARG A 157 5.61 11.88 -13.76
C ARG A 157 5.53 10.41 -14.16
N LEU A 158 4.81 9.57 -13.42
CA LEU A 158 4.58 8.17 -13.81
C LEU A 158 3.81 8.08 -15.14
N LYS A 159 2.78 8.92 -15.34
CA LYS A 159 2.03 8.97 -16.60
C LYS A 159 2.89 9.41 -17.77
N ASP A 160 3.77 10.39 -17.56
CA ASP A 160 4.70 10.86 -18.60
C ASP A 160 5.66 9.74 -19.05
N MET A 161 5.94 8.77 -18.18
CA MET A 161 6.74 7.58 -18.49
C MET A 161 5.92 6.43 -19.10
N GLY A 162 4.62 6.62 -19.38
CA GLY A 162 3.73 5.59 -19.91
C GLY A 162 3.19 4.61 -18.86
N VAL A 163 3.41 4.86 -17.57
CA VAL A 163 2.84 4.06 -16.48
C VAL A 163 1.51 4.69 -16.06
N ILE A 164 0.44 3.90 -15.98
CA ILE A 164 -0.87 4.38 -15.52
C ILE A 164 -0.99 4.09 -14.01
N PRO A 165 -0.68 5.04 -13.12
CA PRO A 165 -0.76 4.79 -11.68
C PRO A 165 -2.21 4.71 -11.20
N GLN A 166 -2.46 3.82 -10.24
CA GLN A 166 -3.68 3.86 -9.45
C GLN A 166 -3.46 4.68 -8.17
N VAL A 167 -4.46 5.44 -7.75
CA VAL A 167 -4.42 6.12 -6.46
C VAL A 167 -5.09 5.25 -5.40
N ARG A 168 -4.49 5.19 -4.22
CA ARG A 168 -4.99 4.41 -3.09
C ARG A 168 -5.27 5.30 -1.89
N MET A 169 -6.55 5.49 -1.61
CA MET A 169 -7.07 6.16 -0.42
C MET A 169 -7.20 5.12 0.71
N ASP A 170 -6.08 4.88 1.40
CA ASP A 170 -5.99 3.86 2.46
C ASP A 170 -4.90 4.25 3.49
N PRO A 171 -5.28 4.55 4.75
CA PRO A 171 -6.62 4.45 5.32
C PRO A 171 -7.42 5.76 5.24
N ILE A 172 -8.69 5.67 4.84
CA ILE A 172 -9.68 6.73 5.04
C ILE A 172 -10.06 6.75 6.54
N ILE A 173 -9.99 7.93 7.16
CA ILE A 173 -10.34 8.16 8.55
C ILE A 173 -11.64 8.99 8.61
N PRO A 174 -12.72 8.46 9.21
CA PRO A 174 -13.99 9.18 9.34
C PRO A 174 -13.81 10.54 9.99
N PHE A 175 -14.47 11.55 9.42
CA PHE A 175 -14.50 12.95 9.84
C PHE A 175 -13.16 13.69 9.76
N ILE A 176 -12.08 13.03 9.32
CA ILE A 176 -10.74 13.62 9.16
C ILE A 176 -10.32 13.69 7.68
N THR A 177 -10.60 12.65 6.91
CA THR A 177 -10.20 12.57 5.48
C THR A 177 -11.38 12.30 4.55
N ASP A 178 -12.58 12.14 5.09
CA ASP A 178 -13.79 11.84 4.31
C ASP A 178 -14.88 12.91 4.46
N THR A 179 -14.49 14.13 4.81
CA THR A 179 -15.41 15.27 4.72
C THR A 179 -15.71 15.57 3.26
N GLU A 180 -16.88 16.15 2.97
CA GLU A 180 -17.23 16.51 1.59
C GLU A 180 -16.22 17.45 0.95
N LYS A 181 -15.69 18.40 1.73
CA LYS A 181 -14.64 19.31 1.25
C LYS A 181 -13.37 18.55 0.87
N ASP A 182 -12.86 17.67 1.74
CA ASP A 182 -11.63 16.91 1.47
C ASP A 182 -11.79 15.98 0.26
N ILE A 183 -12.95 15.32 0.15
CA ILE A 183 -13.26 14.41 -0.96
C ILE A 183 -13.36 15.18 -2.28
N ASP A 184 -14.04 16.33 -2.29
CA ASP A 184 -14.22 17.13 -3.50
C ASP A 184 -12.90 17.69 -4.00
N GLU A 185 -12.10 18.27 -3.10
CA GLU A 185 -10.77 18.80 -3.42
C GLU A 185 -9.83 17.69 -3.96
N MET A 186 -9.85 16.52 -3.32
CA MET A 186 -9.10 15.35 -3.78
C MET A 186 -9.50 14.98 -5.22
N PHE A 187 -10.78 14.73 -5.50
CA PHE A 187 -11.20 14.29 -6.82
C PHE A 187 -11.04 15.36 -7.90
N LYS A 188 -11.22 16.64 -7.57
CA LYS A 188 -10.89 17.75 -8.47
C LYS A 188 -9.43 17.70 -8.90
N ARG A 189 -8.52 17.49 -7.94
CA ARG A 189 -7.08 17.41 -8.22
C ARG A 189 -6.74 16.14 -9.01
N LEU A 190 -7.28 14.99 -8.64
CA LEU A 190 -7.07 13.73 -9.36
C LEU A 190 -7.59 13.81 -10.81
N ARG A 191 -8.72 14.50 -11.03
CA ARG A 191 -9.25 14.75 -12.38
C ARG A 191 -8.32 15.61 -13.22
N SER A 192 -7.72 16.65 -12.65
CA SER A 192 -6.73 17.48 -13.38
C SER A 192 -5.48 16.71 -13.81
N LEU A 193 -5.19 15.57 -13.16
CA LEU A 193 -4.09 14.66 -13.50
C LEU A 193 -4.55 13.48 -14.37
N ASP A 194 -5.80 13.48 -14.82
CA ASP A 194 -6.44 12.41 -15.60
C ASP A 194 -6.34 11.02 -14.95
N VAL A 195 -6.47 10.96 -13.63
CA VAL A 195 -6.58 9.70 -12.88
C VAL A 195 -7.94 9.07 -13.16
N LYS A 196 -7.93 7.82 -13.62
CA LYS A 196 -9.16 7.09 -14.00
C LYS A 196 -9.83 6.36 -12.84
N SER A 197 -9.06 5.98 -11.83
CA SER A 197 -9.60 5.20 -10.73
C SER A 197 -8.84 5.34 -9.41
N VAL A 198 -9.59 5.16 -8.32
CA VAL A 198 -9.08 5.10 -6.95
C VAL A 198 -9.51 3.82 -6.25
N SER A 199 -8.64 3.28 -5.40
CA SER A 199 -8.99 2.22 -4.45
C SER A 199 -9.22 2.81 -3.05
N LEU A 200 -10.24 2.30 -2.36
CA LEU A 200 -10.74 2.83 -1.10
C LEU A 200 -10.66 1.78 0.01
N SER A 201 -10.19 2.20 1.19
CA SER A 201 -10.34 1.43 2.42
C SER A 201 -10.35 2.36 3.63
N TYR A 202 -11.32 2.18 4.53
CA TYR A 202 -11.31 2.83 5.83
C TYR A 202 -10.22 2.29 6.76
N LEU A 203 -9.89 3.07 7.79
CA LEU A 203 -8.96 2.71 8.85
C LEU A 203 -9.34 1.40 9.52
N HIS A 204 -8.35 0.55 9.68
CA HIS A 204 -8.45 -0.71 10.40
C HIS A 204 -7.58 -0.64 11.62
N LEU A 205 -8.14 -1.02 12.76
CA LEU A 205 -7.42 -1.00 14.01
C LEU A 205 -6.96 -2.41 14.37
N ARG A 206 -5.66 -2.65 14.25
CA ARG A 206 -4.99 -3.85 14.78
C ARG A 206 -4.52 -3.56 16.22
N PRO A 207 -4.32 -4.58 17.07
CA PRO A 207 -3.91 -4.36 18.47
C PRO A 207 -2.69 -3.45 18.59
N ALA A 208 -1.62 -3.73 17.83
CA ALA A 208 -0.42 -2.91 17.86
C ALA A 208 -0.64 -1.46 17.36
N ILE A 209 -1.56 -1.24 16.41
CA ILE A 209 -1.88 0.11 15.92
C ILE A 209 -2.52 0.94 17.02
N MET A 210 -3.38 0.33 17.86
CA MET A 210 -4.02 1.03 18.98
C MET A 210 -2.99 1.70 19.90
N ASP A 211 -1.91 1.00 20.23
CA ASP A 211 -0.89 1.51 21.14
C ASP A 211 -0.05 2.63 20.51
N HIS A 212 0.14 2.61 19.20
CA HIS A 212 0.79 3.70 18.47
C HIS A 212 -0.12 4.93 18.44
N LEU A 213 -1.38 4.78 18.05
CA LEU A 213 -2.34 5.87 17.98
C LEU A 213 -2.53 6.53 19.35
N LYS A 214 -2.62 5.75 20.43
CA LYS A 214 -2.75 6.27 21.80
C LYS A 214 -1.59 7.13 22.26
N ARG A 215 -0.37 6.82 21.80
CA ARG A 215 0.87 7.51 22.19
C ARG A 215 1.22 8.68 21.28
N GLU A 216 0.86 8.60 20.01
CA GLU A 216 1.40 9.48 18.97
C GLU A 216 0.35 10.45 18.40
N LEU A 217 -0.95 10.16 18.53
CA LEU A 217 -1.97 11.11 18.09
C LEU A 217 -2.19 12.23 19.10
N PRO A 218 -2.32 13.49 18.63
CA PRO A 218 -2.84 14.58 19.45
C PRO A 218 -4.18 14.23 20.09
N SER A 219 -4.43 14.78 21.28
CA SER A 219 -5.59 14.43 22.13
C SER A 219 -6.93 14.49 21.40
N ILE A 220 -7.14 15.50 20.54
CA ILE A 220 -8.36 15.68 19.76
C ILE A 220 -8.59 14.53 18.77
N TYR A 221 -7.57 14.12 18.01
CA TYR A 221 -7.67 13.03 17.05
C TYR A 221 -7.73 11.67 17.74
N LYS A 222 -7.02 11.52 18.86
CA LYS A 222 -7.05 10.31 19.67
C LYS A 222 -8.48 9.98 20.14
N LYS A 223 -9.16 10.94 20.79
CA LYS A 223 -10.54 10.75 21.27
C LYS A 223 -11.49 10.37 20.14
N LEU A 224 -11.38 11.07 19.00
CA LEU A 224 -12.18 10.78 17.83
C LEU A 224 -11.94 9.34 17.34
N VAL A 225 -10.67 8.97 17.11
CA VAL A 225 -10.33 7.63 16.61
C VAL A 225 -10.76 6.54 17.60
N GLU A 226 -10.55 6.72 18.90
CA GLU A 226 -11.01 5.76 19.92
C GLU A 226 -12.54 5.57 19.88
N SER A 227 -13.30 6.66 19.75
CA SER A 227 -14.77 6.60 19.66
C SER A 227 -15.28 5.79 18.47
N LEU A 228 -14.56 5.81 17.34
CA LEU A 228 -14.92 5.04 16.15
C LEU A 228 -14.88 3.53 16.39
N PHE A 229 -14.06 3.06 17.33
CA PHE A 229 -13.88 1.64 17.62
C PHE A 229 -14.48 1.20 18.96
N GLN A 230 -15.16 2.11 19.65
CA GLN A 230 -15.93 1.81 20.85
C GLN A 230 -17.06 0.83 20.50
N GLY A 231 -17.20 -0.24 21.29
CA GLY A 231 -18.18 -1.31 21.04
C GLY A 231 -17.87 -2.20 19.82
N GLN A 232 -16.87 -1.90 18.99
CA GLN A 232 -16.51 -2.76 17.86
C GLN A 232 -15.82 -4.04 18.34
N LYS A 233 -16.23 -5.18 17.78
CA LYS A 233 -15.67 -6.49 18.08
C LYS A 233 -14.34 -6.71 17.33
N TRP A 234 -13.42 -7.44 17.94
CA TRP A 234 -12.25 -7.97 17.25
C TRP A 234 -12.69 -9.07 16.28
N THR A 235 -12.39 -8.90 15.00
CA THR A 235 -12.76 -9.84 13.93
C THR A 235 -11.53 -10.24 13.13
N HIS A 236 -11.58 -11.39 12.45
CA HIS A 236 -10.52 -11.77 11.53
C HIS A 236 -10.80 -11.13 10.16
N VAL A 237 -9.85 -10.33 9.69
CA VAL A 237 -9.90 -9.69 8.36
C VAL A 237 -8.66 -10.10 7.60
N GLY A 238 -8.84 -10.79 6.47
CA GLY A 238 -7.73 -11.47 5.79
C GLY A 238 -7.24 -12.69 6.60
N THR A 239 -5.93 -12.97 6.56
CA THR A 239 -5.39 -14.25 7.06
C THR A 239 -4.63 -14.16 8.39
N SER A 240 -4.31 -12.98 8.92
CA SER A 240 -3.16 -12.88 9.84
C SER A 240 -3.39 -12.13 11.16
N THR A 241 -4.40 -11.27 11.32
CA THR A 241 -4.54 -10.50 12.58
C THR A 241 -5.99 -10.12 12.90
N LYS A 242 -6.36 -10.25 14.18
CA LYS A 242 -7.60 -9.67 14.71
C LYS A 242 -7.60 -8.16 14.49
N THR A 243 -8.70 -7.65 13.96
CA THR A 243 -8.85 -6.26 13.54
C THR A 243 -10.23 -5.76 13.98
N LYS A 244 -10.29 -4.53 14.49
CA LYS A 244 -11.55 -3.79 14.58
C LYS A 244 -11.72 -2.95 13.32
N LEU A 245 -12.92 -3.02 12.75
CA LEU A 245 -13.30 -2.21 11.61
C LEU A 245 -14.04 -0.96 12.09
N VAL A 246 -13.96 0.12 11.33
CA VAL A 246 -14.91 1.24 11.47
C VAL A 246 -16.33 0.68 11.32
N PRO A 247 -17.33 1.17 12.08
CA PRO A 247 -18.69 0.67 12.03
C PRO A 247 -19.22 0.53 10.60
N LEU A 248 -19.87 -0.60 10.31
CA LEU A 248 -20.34 -0.93 8.95
C LEU A 248 -21.24 0.16 8.36
N GLY A 249 -22.14 0.72 9.18
CA GLY A 249 -23.02 1.82 8.76
C GLY A 249 -22.24 3.07 8.33
N LEU A 250 -21.18 3.44 9.05
CA LEU A 250 -20.32 4.58 8.69
C LEU A 250 -19.54 4.29 7.41
N ARG A 251 -18.95 3.09 7.27
CA ARG A 251 -18.24 2.70 6.04
C ARG A 251 -19.16 2.69 4.82
N LYS A 252 -20.38 2.13 4.93
CA LYS A 252 -21.35 2.09 3.83
C LYS A 252 -21.70 3.51 3.36
N LYS A 253 -22.13 4.38 4.27
CA LYS A 253 -22.46 5.78 3.96
C LYS A 253 -21.26 6.53 3.39
N GLY A 254 -20.09 6.35 3.99
CA GLY A 254 -18.83 6.95 3.56
C GLY A 254 -18.42 6.54 2.14
N TYR A 255 -18.39 5.24 1.84
CA TYR A 255 -18.09 4.75 0.48
C TYR A 255 -19.13 5.21 -0.54
N GLN A 256 -20.42 5.23 -0.19
CA GLN A 256 -21.48 5.74 -1.08
C GLN A 256 -21.27 7.23 -1.39
N ARG A 257 -20.95 8.04 -0.38
CA ARG A 257 -20.64 9.47 -0.56
C ARG A 257 -19.42 9.66 -1.44
N ILE A 258 -18.31 8.99 -1.13
CA ILE A 258 -17.07 9.07 -1.91
C ILE A 258 -17.34 8.68 -3.37
N LYS A 259 -18.07 7.59 -3.61
CA LYS A 259 -18.44 7.14 -4.95
C LYS A 259 -19.27 8.20 -5.69
N SER A 260 -20.37 8.67 -5.10
CA SER A 260 -21.23 9.70 -5.70
C SER A 260 -20.45 10.95 -6.10
N MET A 261 -19.53 11.40 -5.23
CA MET A 261 -18.68 12.55 -5.52
C MET A 261 -17.65 12.27 -6.61
N ALA A 262 -17.02 11.08 -6.61
CA ALA A 262 -16.08 10.65 -7.64
C ALA A 262 -16.72 10.56 -9.04
N ASP A 263 -17.97 10.09 -9.10
CA ASP A 263 -18.73 9.96 -10.34
C ASP A 263 -18.90 11.32 -11.04
N ARG A 264 -19.04 12.43 -10.28
CA ARG A 264 -19.08 13.81 -10.83
C ARG A 264 -17.81 14.22 -11.57
N TYR A 265 -16.68 13.59 -11.23
CA TYR A 265 -15.38 13.81 -11.86
C TYR A 265 -15.05 12.72 -12.89
N GLY A 266 -15.93 11.74 -13.12
CA GLY A 266 -15.71 10.60 -14.00
C GLY A 266 -14.59 9.67 -13.52
N ILE A 267 -14.40 9.54 -12.20
CA ILE A 267 -13.35 8.71 -11.59
C ILE A 267 -14.00 7.47 -10.96
N SER A 268 -13.55 6.28 -11.39
CA SER A 268 -14.07 5.02 -10.85
C SER A 268 -13.53 4.73 -9.45
N THR A 269 -14.38 4.26 -8.53
CA THR A 269 -13.96 3.89 -7.17
C THR A 269 -14.06 2.39 -6.93
N PHE A 270 -13.05 1.81 -6.28
CA PHE A 270 -13.00 0.38 -5.92
C PHE A 270 -12.82 0.18 -4.41
N ILE A 271 -13.75 -0.47 -3.73
CA ILE A 271 -13.60 -0.82 -2.30
C ILE A 271 -12.70 -2.06 -2.20
N CYS A 272 -11.62 -2.07 -1.39
CA CYS A 272 -10.80 -3.29 -1.30
C CYS A 272 -11.59 -4.44 -0.65
N ALA A 273 -11.90 -5.48 -1.43
CA ALA A 273 -12.54 -6.70 -0.93
C ALA A 273 -11.70 -7.35 0.18
N CYS A 274 -10.37 -7.31 0.03
CA CYS A 274 -9.39 -7.85 0.95
C CYS A 274 -9.51 -7.35 2.39
N LYS A 275 -9.99 -6.12 2.55
CA LYS A 275 -10.08 -5.38 3.80
C LYS A 275 -11.53 -5.22 4.26
N ASN A 276 -12.50 -5.47 3.39
CA ASN A 276 -13.91 -5.29 3.73
C ASN A 276 -14.67 -6.60 3.51
N PRO A 277 -14.49 -7.61 4.39
CA PRO A 277 -15.11 -8.93 4.22
C PRO A 277 -16.64 -8.90 4.33
N ASP A 278 -17.19 -7.83 4.89
CA ASP A 278 -18.61 -7.59 5.12
C ASP A 278 -19.26 -6.65 4.09
N LEU A 279 -18.54 -6.32 3.01
CA LEU A 279 -19.02 -5.50 1.90
C LEU A 279 -18.67 -6.13 0.56
N LYS A 280 -19.48 -5.83 -0.48
CA LYS A 280 -19.09 -6.10 -1.86
C LYS A 280 -17.93 -5.17 -2.23
N GLY A 281 -16.76 -5.75 -2.45
CA GLY A 281 -15.56 -5.03 -2.88
C GLY A 281 -14.98 -5.59 -4.18
N SER A 282 -13.91 -4.97 -4.65
CA SER A 282 -13.14 -5.37 -5.82
C SER A 282 -11.71 -5.72 -5.43
N ILE A 283 -11.04 -6.44 -6.32
CA ILE A 283 -9.62 -6.76 -6.20
C ILE A 283 -8.81 -5.58 -6.76
N CYS A 284 -7.89 -5.02 -5.98
CA CYS A 284 -6.99 -3.96 -6.47
C CYS A 284 -5.94 -4.52 -7.44
N ILE A 285 -5.19 -3.65 -8.12
CA ILE A 285 -4.19 -4.08 -9.12
C ILE A 285 -3.19 -5.12 -8.57
N SER A 286 -2.68 -4.96 -7.34
CA SER A 286 -1.80 -5.97 -6.74
C SER A 286 -2.50 -7.30 -6.47
N GLY A 287 -3.80 -7.29 -6.17
CA GLY A 287 -4.58 -8.52 -6.05
C GLY A 287 -4.97 -9.12 -7.42
N GLN A 288 -5.05 -8.30 -8.48
CA GLN A 288 -5.32 -8.78 -9.83
C GLN A 288 -4.17 -9.67 -10.31
N ILE A 289 -2.92 -9.32 -9.94
CA ILE A 289 -1.75 -10.20 -10.10
C ILE A 289 -2.08 -11.57 -9.51
N ALA A 290 -2.47 -11.64 -8.24
CA ALA A 290 -2.81 -12.92 -7.59
C ALA A 290 -3.95 -13.70 -8.28
N SER A 291 -4.93 -13.01 -8.85
CA SER A 291 -6.07 -13.67 -9.54
C SER A 291 -5.71 -14.26 -10.90
N HIS A 292 -4.71 -13.72 -11.60
CA HIS A 292 -4.18 -14.34 -12.83
C HIS A 292 -3.41 -15.64 -12.53
N PHE A 293 -3.04 -15.89 -11.26
CA PHE A 293 -2.23 -17.02 -10.82
C PHE A 293 -2.94 -18.03 -9.91
N ARG A 294 -4.28 -18.05 -9.83
CA ARG A 294 -4.99 -19.17 -9.17
C ARG A 294 -5.06 -20.37 -10.12
N PRO A 295 -4.34 -21.49 -9.89
CA PRO A 295 -4.68 -22.73 -10.56
C PRO A 295 -6.05 -23.18 -10.05
N LYS A 296 -6.89 -23.76 -10.92
CA LYS A 296 -8.07 -24.49 -10.47
C LYS A 296 -7.60 -25.65 -9.57
N GLY A 297 -7.93 -25.61 -8.28
CA GLY A 297 -7.90 -26.79 -7.40
C GLY A 297 -6.67 -27.05 -6.53
N ALA A 298 -6.27 -26.14 -5.64
CA ALA A 298 -5.38 -26.51 -4.52
C ALA A 298 -5.98 -26.06 -3.17
N LEU A 299 -6.46 -27.04 -2.42
CA LEU A 299 -6.88 -26.93 -1.01
C LEU A 299 -5.69 -27.26 -0.09
N ARG A 300 -5.71 -26.58 1.06
CA ARG A 300 -5.12 -26.89 2.39
C ARG A 300 -3.66 -27.36 2.42
N ASP A 301 -2.82 -26.54 3.04
CA ASP A 301 -1.88 -27.07 4.05
C ASP A 301 -1.59 -26.02 5.12
N GLU A 302 -1.77 -26.48 6.36
CA GLU A 302 -1.38 -25.85 7.61
C GLU A 302 0.15 -25.88 7.72
N GLN A 303 0.76 -24.73 7.99
CA GLN A 303 1.84 -24.59 8.98
C GLN A 303 2.38 -23.14 9.01
N LEU A 304 2.78 -22.80 10.22
CA LEU A 304 2.92 -21.48 10.84
C LEU A 304 3.98 -20.54 10.23
N SER A 305 3.76 -19.28 10.60
CA SER A 305 4.56 -18.06 10.56
C SER A 305 6.08 -18.17 10.32
N LEU A 306 6.57 -17.32 9.42
CA LEU A 306 7.39 -16.12 9.73
C LEU A 306 7.89 -15.53 8.40
N PHE A 307 7.95 -14.20 8.31
CA PHE A 307 8.47 -13.39 7.19
C PHE A 307 7.50 -13.11 6.03
N CYS A 308 6.50 -12.26 6.32
CA CYS A 308 5.98 -11.15 5.51
C CYS A 308 5.35 -10.12 6.45
#